data_AF-A0A2V8W1L4-F1
#
_entry.id   AF-A0A2V8W1L4-F1
#
_cell.length_a   1.000
_cell.length_b   1.000
_cell.length_c   1.000
_cell.angle_alpha   90.00
_cell.angle_beta   90.00
_cell.angle_gamma   90.00
#
_symmetry.space_group_name_H-M   'P 1'
#
loop_
_entity.id
_entity.type
_entity.pdbx_description
1 polymer ?
#
loop_
_entity_poly.entity_id
_entity_poly.type
_entity_poly.pdbx_seq_one_letter_code
_entity_poly.pdbx_strand_id
1 'polypeptide(L)'
;MFTLRAAPLKTPANVNLLSFRTTVEGISLTPAAGGSVNVPLNANLYQVDLVRLQSDSTLLALSTNVPVGTYTSMVVSLSDPAVTYCRQTQGMAGCETGSVITLRGAPATPIITTSPFPLVVVRGQNIGLAISIDIEKALSVNGQSQAITSVNLGAANVLTAMMLPPASSSLPATPLDFIEDVTGTVSSVDEGTQRVTIQTATRGPITANANNSTIVSPNCVIFNLGNTFTCAKQGQVASLDTVLNPDGSVTLVEYDPLAITAGDWIEGIVGLPPSSSTQFQLVTNDFVLADNNSLIGSNLELGASVKITLVHPKPFQVDDKGLVVPNTLFLGATDASVLAPGQTLTVHLVSFTPSTGTTLAAANVDFLYLRFTRVTGNVANVAPPNTFTIQSFPSFLGLVFPVTVQLSNGSPSTNFDGVTSASDLASGQTASVRALYFGLPTGPTPTPTPLSAAKVRVP
;
A
#
# COMPACT_ATOMS: atom_id res chain seq x y z
N MET A 1 19.21 0.76 -8.65
CA MET A 1 17.89 0.24 -8.25
C MET A 1 17.01 1.41 -7.87
N PHE A 2 15.71 1.34 -8.17
CA PHE A 2 14.76 2.42 -7.93
C PHE A 2 13.55 1.90 -7.17
N THR A 3 13.19 2.57 -6.07
CA THR A 3 11.94 2.34 -5.34
C THR A 3 11.06 3.59 -5.39
N LEU A 4 9.76 3.42 -5.16
CA LEU A 4 8.79 4.50 -5.07
C LEU A 4 8.12 4.50 -3.70
N ARG A 5 7.95 5.69 -3.16
CA ARG A 5 7.16 5.96 -1.94
C ARG A 5 6.42 7.29 -2.08
N ALA A 6 5.55 7.59 -1.12
CA ALA A 6 4.84 8.86 -1.07
C ALA A 6 4.98 9.54 0.30
N ALA A 7 5.09 10.86 0.31
CA ALA A 7 4.87 11.66 1.51
C ALA A 7 3.37 12.01 1.59
N PRO A 8 2.77 11.90 2.79
CA PRO A 8 1.33 12.04 2.95
C PRO A 8 0.86 13.49 2.79
N LEU A 9 -0.43 13.65 2.45
CA LEU A 9 -1.11 14.92 2.57
C LEU A 9 -1.36 15.24 4.05
N LYS A 10 -0.89 16.39 4.54
CA LYS A 10 -1.45 16.98 5.76
C LYS A 10 -2.88 17.39 5.47
N THR A 11 -3.83 16.54 5.86
CA THR A 11 -5.21 16.62 5.41
C THR A 11 -5.88 17.88 5.97
N PRO A 12 -6.44 18.76 5.12
CA PRO A 12 -7.40 19.74 5.58
C PRO A 12 -8.60 19.03 6.19
N ALA A 13 -9.20 19.61 7.23
CA ALA A 13 -10.34 19.01 7.92
C ALA A 13 -11.42 18.58 6.92
N ASN A 14 -11.93 17.36 7.08
CA ASN A 14 -13.06 16.78 6.35
C ASN A 14 -12.84 16.45 4.86
N VAL A 15 -11.60 16.55 4.34
CA VAL A 15 -11.23 15.99 3.02
C VAL A 15 -10.48 14.69 3.24
N ASN A 16 -10.95 13.60 2.62
CA ASN A 16 -10.36 12.27 2.82
C ASN A 16 -9.94 11.67 1.50
N LEU A 17 -8.66 11.30 1.39
CA LEU A 17 -8.14 10.56 0.25
C LEU A 17 -8.48 9.08 0.41
N LEU A 18 -9.12 8.50 -0.60
CA LEU A 18 -9.41 7.08 -0.67
C LEU A 18 -8.45 6.35 -1.61
N SER A 19 -7.97 7.05 -2.63
CA SER A 19 -6.92 6.59 -3.55
C SER A 19 -6.28 7.78 -4.26
N PHE A 20 -4.99 7.69 -4.60
CA PHE A 20 -4.35 8.60 -5.53
C PHE A 20 -3.46 7.82 -6.46
N ARG A 21 -3.97 7.50 -7.66
CA ARG A 21 -3.26 6.68 -8.62
C ARG A 21 -2.43 7.51 -9.59
N THR A 22 -1.37 6.90 -10.11
CA THR A 22 -0.64 7.36 -11.30
C THR A 22 0.03 6.16 -11.97
N THR A 23 0.32 6.30 -13.26
CA THR A 23 1.16 5.36 -14.01
C THR A 23 2.56 5.94 -14.15
N VAL A 24 3.58 5.15 -13.83
CA VAL A 24 4.98 5.46 -14.14
C VAL A 24 5.30 4.84 -15.49
N GLU A 25 5.60 5.69 -16.48
CA GLU A 25 5.89 5.23 -17.85
C GLU A 25 7.39 5.01 -18.08
N GLY A 26 8.23 5.71 -17.33
CA GLY A 26 9.67 5.56 -17.46
C GLY A 26 10.46 6.44 -16.50
N ILE A 27 11.70 6.04 -16.29
CA ILE A 27 12.70 6.79 -15.55
C ILE A 27 13.90 6.97 -16.48
N SER A 28 14.44 8.18 -16.55
CA SER A 28 15.70 8.41 -17.24
C SER A 28 16.66 9.26 -16.42
N LEU A 29 17.95 8.96 -16.53
CA LEU A 29 19.02 9.74 -15.91
C LEU A 29 19.71 10.59 -16.98
N THR A 30 20.07 11.82 -16.63
CA THR A 30 20.78 12.74 -17.53
C THR A 30 22.27 12.75 -17.18
N PRO A 31 23.17 12.20 -18.01
CA PRO A 31 24.61 12.30 -17.80
C PRO A 31 25.10 13.75 -17.97
N ALA A 32 26.12 14.14 -17.22
CA ALA A 32 26.79 15.44 -17.37
C ALA A 32 27.42 15.64 -18.76
N ALA A 33 27.75 14.54 -19.46
CA ALA A 33 28.24 14.55 -20.83
C ALA A 33 27.13 14.79 -21.89
N GLY A 34 25.86 14.91 -21.47
CA GLY A 34 24.69 15.01 -22.33
C GLY A 34 24.03 13.67 -22.64
N GLY A 35 22.85 13.72 -23.26
CA GLY A 35 22.02 12.55 -23.58
C GLY A 35 21.07 12.13 -22.46
N SER A 36 20.45 10.95 -22.63
CA SER A 36 19.52 10.34 -21.67
C SER A 36 19.80 8.86 -21.56
N VAL A 37 19.86 8.34 -20.34
CA VAL A 37 19.97 6.90 -20.04
C VAL A 37 18.65 6.43 -19.48
N ASN A 38 17.92 5.62 -20.24
CA ASN A 38 16.65 5.07 -19.80
C ASN A 38 16.87 3.91 -18.82
N VAL A 39 16.04 3.86 -17.80
CA VAL A 39 16.00 2.79 -16.79
C VAL A 39 14.73 1.98 -17.06
N PRO A 40 14.86 0.71 -17.49
CA PRO A 40 13.70 -0.16 -17.71
C PRO A 40 12.93 -0.37 -16.40
N LEU A 41 11.62 -0.19 -16.44
CA LEU A 41 10.73 -0.49 -15.33
C LEU A 41 10.53 -2.00 -15.19
N ASN A 42 10.07 -2.42 -14.03
CA ASN A 42 9.73 -3.82 -13.73
C ASN A 42 8.49 -4.31 -14.52
N ALA A 43 7.73 -3.39 -15.12
CA ALA A 43 6.58 -3.68 -15.96
C ALA A 43 6.40 -2.60 -17.04
N ASN A 44 5.78 -2.99 -18.16
CA ASN A 44 5.39 -2.05 -19.22
C ASN A 44 4.23 -1.13 -18.81
N LEU A 45 3.34 -1.63 -17.94
CA LEU A 45 2.31 -0.86 -17.27
C LEU A 45 2.66 -0.88 -15.78
N TYR A 46 3.13 0.26 -15.25
CA TYR A 46 3.48 0.38 -13.84
C TYR A 46 2.52 1.37 -13.16
N GLN A 47 1.40 0.86 -12.65
CA GLN A 47 0.40 1.67 -11.95
C GLN A 47 0.52 1.48 -10.44
N VAL A 48 0.40 2.58 -9.70
CA VAL A 48 0.48 2.60 -8.23
C VAL A 48 -0.63 3.42 -7.64
N ASP A 49 -0.99 3.12 -6.39
CA ASP A 49 -1.76 4.00 -5.52
C ASP A 49 -0.83 4.65 -4.49
N LEU A 50 -0.63 5.96 -4.61
CA LEU A 50 0.24 6.76 -3.76
C LEU A 50 -0.27 6.83 -2.31
N VAL A 51 -1.57 6.61 -2.06
CA VAL A 51 -2.08 6.53 -0.68
C VAL A 51 -1.51 5.30 0.03
N ARG A 52 -1.38 4.15 -0.64
CA ARG A 52 -0.72 2.97 -0.08
C ARG A 52 0.77 3.23 0.17
N LEU A 53 1.42 3.95 -0.73
CA LEU A 53 2.83 4.28 -0.63
C LEU A 53 3.18 5.33 0.46
N GLN A 54 2.19 5.84 1.20
CA GLN A 54 2.44 6.70 2.37
C GLN A 54 3.13 5.96 3.51
N SER A 55 2.85 4.66 3.70
CA SER A 55 3.57 3.78 4.64
C SER A 55 4.50 2.80 3.93
N ASP A 56 4.18 2.44 2.69
CA ASP A 56 4.84 1.34 1.98
C ASP A 56 5.81 1.84 0.90
N SER A 57 6.73 0.99 0.49
CA SER A 57 7.63 1.23 -0.64
C SER A 57 7.40 0.15 -1.69
N THR A 58 7.58 0.50 -2.96
CA THR A 58 7.46 -0.47 -4.07
C THR A 58 8.66 -0.40 -5.01
N LEU A 59 8.97 -1.52 -5.66
CA LEU A 59 10.13 -1.65 -6.55
C LEU A 59 9.77 -1.18 -7.96
N LEU A 60 10.39 -0.10 -8.42
CA LEU A 60 10.19 0.42 -9.77
C LEU A 60 11.06 -0.30 -10.80
N ALA A 61 12.34 -0.46 -10.49
CA ALA A 61 13.31 -0.95 -11.45
C ALA A 61 14.57 -1.54 -10.80
N LEU A 62 15.01 -2.67 -11.35
CA LEU A 62 16.35 -3.23 -11.17
C LEU A 62 17.12 -3.01 -12.48
N SER A 63 18.00 -2.01 -12.52
CA SER A 63 18.84 -1.76 -13.70
C SER A 63 20.28 -2.15 -13.43
N THR A 64 20.80 -3.00 -14.30
CA THR A 64 22.20 -3.46 -14.31
C THR A 64 23.07 -2.70 -15.32
N ASN A 65 22.48 -1.81 -16.12
CA ASN A 65 23.10 -1.24 -17.31
C ASN A 65 23.27 0.29 -17.27
N VAL A 66 23.31 0.91 -16.08
CA VAL A 66 23.58 2.34 -15.96
C VAL A 66 25.09 2.59 -16.18
N PRO A 67 25.51 3.33 -17.23
CA PRO A 67 26.92 3.58 -17.49
C PRO A 67 27.61 4.36 -16.36
N VAL A 68 28.91 4.18 -16.22
CA VAL A 68 29.72 4.99 -15.30
C VAL A 68 29.71 6.46 -15.74
N GLY A 69 29.64 7.37 -14.78
CA GLY A 69 29.59 8.80 -15.06
C GLY A 69 29.00 9.61 -13.93
N THR A 70 28.96 10.92 -14.13
CA THR A 70 28.22 11.84 -13.26
C THR A 70 26.89 12.15 -13.92
N TYR A 71 25.79 12.00 -13.19
CA TYR A 71 24.44 12.31 -13.62
C TYR A 71 23.99 13.58 -12.92
N THR A 72 23.38 14.51 -13.66
CA THR A 72 22.97 15.82 -13.13
C THR A 72 21.50 15.87 -12.75
N SER A 73 20.69 14.95 -13.27
CA SER A 73 19.26 14.91 -12.99
C SER A 73 18.64 13.56 -13.31
N MET A 74 17.41 13.37 -12.81
CA MET A 74 16.51 12.30 -13.19
C MET A 74 15.21 12.88 -13.73
N VAL A 75 14.66 12.29 -14.79
CA VAL A 75 13.32 12.56 -15.29
C VAL A 75 12.45 11.35 -15.00
N VAL A 76 11.24 11.59 -14.51
CA VAL A 76 10.23 10.55 -14.31
C VAL A 76 9.01 10.89 -15.15
N SER A 77 8.62 10.00 -16.06
CA SER A 77 7.42 10.18 -16.88
C SER A 77 6.21 9.58 -16.15
N LEU A 78 5.21 10.41 -15.90
CA LEU A 78 4.00 10.07 -15.16
C LEU A 78 2.76 10.35 -16.02
N SER A 79 1.83 9.40 -16.06
CA SER A 79 0.58 9.55 -16.80
C SER A 79 -0.63 9.05 -16.01
N ASP A 80 -1.82 9.39 -16.53
CA ASP A 80 -3.12 9.13 -15.92
C ASP A 80 -3.21 9.37 -14.40
N PRO A 81 -2.75 10.54 -13.88
CA PRO A 81 -2.90 10.81 -12.47
C PRO A 81 -4.36 11.05 -12.12
N ALA A 82 -4.87 10.36 -11.11
CA ALA A 82 -6.24 10.53 -10.65
C ALA A 82 -6.35 10.34 -9.13
N VAL A 83 -7.01 11.29 -8.46
CA VAL A 83 -7.28 11.24 -7.02
C VAL A 83 -8.76 10.96 -6.80
N THR A 84 -9.06 9.91 -6.04
CA THR A 84 -10.41 9.64 -5.54
C THR A 84 -10.48 10.04 -4.08
N TYR A 85 -11.36 10.99 -3.79
CA TYR A 85 -11.52 11.56 -2.47
C TYR A 85 -12.99 11.69 -2.12
N CYS A 86 -13.27 12.00 -0.86
CA CYS A 86 -14.61 12.32 -0.43
C CYS A 86 -14.61 13.41 0.64
N ARG A 87 -15.78 14.00 0.84
CA ARG A 87 -16.05 14.86 1.99
C ARG A 87 -16.53 14.01 3.16
N GLN A 88 -16.41 14.55 4.37
CA GLN A 88 -16.99 13.95 5.56
C GLN A 88 -17.79 14.99 6.33
N THR A 89 -18.92 14.56 6.89
CA THR A 89 -19.68 15.37 7.83
C THR A 89 -19.06 15.23 9.20
N GLN A 90 -18.59 16.33 9.78
CA GLN A 90 -17.88 16.34 11.06
C GLN A 90 -18.56 15.45 12.12
N GLY A 91 -17.76 14.60 12.79
CA GLY A 91 -18.23 13.68 13.83
C GLY A 91 -18.91 12.39 13.34
N MET A 92 -19.11 12.21 12.02
CA MET A 92 -19.65 10.96 11.46
C MET A 92 -18.54 10.09 10.84
N ALA A 93 -18.54 8.80 11.13
CA ALA A 93 -17.66 7.88 10.42
C ALA A 93 -18.11 7.72 8.96
N GLY A 94 -17.15 7.70 8.05
CA GLY A 94 -17.33 7.55 6.62
C GLY A 94 -17.50 8.86 5.87
N CYS A 95 -17.50 8.73 4.54
CA CYS A 95 -17.75 9.80 3.61
C CYS A 95 -19.20 10.26 3.68
N GLU A 96 -19.45 11.51 3.30
CA GLU A 96 -20.79 11.99 3.00
C GLU A 96 -21.33 11.24 1.78
N THR A 97 -22.58 10.76 1.83
CA THR A 97 -23.21 10.04 0.73
C THR A 97 -23.19 10.88 -0.56
N GLY A 98 -22.73 10.28 -1.66
CA GLY A 98 -22.62 10.96 -2.95
C GLY A 98 -21.44 11.93 -3.09
N SER A 99 -20.56 12.03 -2.07
CA SER A 99 -19.38 12.91 -2.12
C SER A 99 -18.11 12.25 -2.66
N VAL A 100 -18.11 10.93 -2.88
CA VAL A 100 -16.96 10.22 -3.45
C VAL A 100 -16.80 10.62 -4.92
N ILE A 101 -15.71 11.32 -5.21
CA ILE A 101 -15.44 11.92 -6.53
C ILE A 101 -14.00 11.60 -6.93
N THR A 102 -13.80 11.34 -8.22
CA THR A 102 -12.48 11.20 -8.84
C THR A 102 -12.15 12.44 -9.65
N LEU A 103 -11.02 13.07 -9.36
CA LEU A 103 -10.46 14.16 -10.15
C LEU A 103 -9.21 13.68 -10.88
N ARG A 104 -9.14 13.94 -12.20
CA ARG A 104 -7.98 13.60 -13.03
C ARG A 104 -7.06 14.81 -13.19
N GLY A 105 -5.77 14.55 -13.23
CA GLY A 105 -4.73 15.51 -13.61
C GLY A 105 -4.21 15.25 -15.02
N ALA A 106 -3.35 16.14 -15.48
CA ALA A 106 -2.61 15.94 -16.73
C ALA A 106 -1.35 15.08 -16.50
N PRO A 107 -0.88 14.33 -17.51
CA PRO A 107 0.45 13.72 -17.49
C PRO A 107 1.55 14.75 -17.18
N ALA A 108 2.64 14.29 -16.57
CA ALA A 108 3.74 15.14 -16.15
C ALA A 108 5.09 14.45 -16.31
N THR A 109 6.13 15.25 -16.56
CA THR A 109 7.52 14.79 -16.68
C THR A 109 8.45 15.57 -15.73
N PRO A 110 8.20 15.50 -14.40
CA PRO A 110 9.03 16.20 -13.42
C PRO A 110 10.51 15.82 -13.53
N ILE A 111 11.36 16.82 -13.30
CA ILE A 111 12.82 16.69 -13.31
C ILE A 111 13.33 16.88 -11.88
N ILE A 112 14.06 15.89 -11.38
CA ILE A 112 14.71 15.91 -10.07
C ILE A 112 16.15 16.35 -10.29
N THR A 113 16.50 17.54 -9.80
CA THR A 113 17.87 18.11 -9.86
C THR A 113 18.49 18.32 -8.48
N THR A 114 17.71 18.09 -7.42
CA THR A 114 18.16 18.22 -6.02
C THR A 114 18.93 16.99 -5.59
N SER A 115 19.41 16.97 -4.34
CA SER A 115 20.00 15.77 -3.72
C SER A 115 19.19 14.52 -4.08
N PRO A 116 19.83 13.43 -4.54
CA PRO A 116 21.28 13.17 -4.49
C PRO A 116 22.07 13.61 -5.74
N PHE A 117 21.51 14.47 -6.60
CA PHE A 117 22.22 14.97 -7.78
C PHE A 117 23.18 16.12 -7.43
N PRO A 118 24.39 16.18 -8.04
CA PRO A 118 24.92 15.25 -9.04
C PRO A 118 25.28 13.87 -8.46
N LEU A 119 24.80 12.82 -9.12
CA LEU A 119 25.01 11.43 -8.72
C LEU A 119 26.22 10.85 -9.48
N VAL A 120 27.24 10.39 -8.77
CA VAL A 120 28.41 9.74 -9.36
C VAL A 120 28.24 8.24 -9.33
N VAL A 121 28.25 7.61 -10.51
CA VAL A 121 28.21 6.15 -10.68
C VAL A 121 29.60 5.67 -11.10
N VAL A 122 30.22 4.83 -10.26
CA VAL A 122 31.50 4.18 -10.59
C VAL A 122 31.30 2.70 -10.96
N ARG A 123 32.30 2.12 -11.63
CA ARG A 123 32.23 0.74 -12.12
C ARG A 123 32.05 -0.23 -10.96
N GLY A 124 31.06 -1.12 -11.08
CA GLY A 124 30.80 -2.17 -10.09
C GLY A 124 30.12 -1.70 -8.80
N GLN A 125 29.70 -0.43 -8.74
CA GLN A 125 28.94 0.09 -7.61
C GLN A 125 27.46 -0.20 -7.79
N ASN A 126 26.82 -0.65 -6.71
CA ASN A 126 25.37 -0.71 -6.63
C ASN A 126 24.83 0.53 -5.92
N ILE A 127 23.90 1.22 -6.56
CA ILE A 127 23.24 2.41 -6.03
C ILE A 127 21.74 2.15 -5.96
N GLY A 128 21.14 2.45 -4.81
CA GLY A 128 19.69 2.50 -4.62
C GLY A 128 19.21 3.94 -4.52
N LEU A 129 18.10 4.26 -5.20
CA LEU A 129 17.41 5.54 -5.09
C LEU A 129 15.95 5.30 -4.74
N ALA A 130 15.44 6.00 -3.74
CA ALA A 130 13.99 6.10 -3.51
C ALA A 130 13.48 7.40 -4.11
N ILE A 131 12.52 7.27 -5.04
CA ILE A 131 11.74 8.39 -5.55
C ILE A 131 10.58 8.60 -4.57
N SER A 132 10.38 9.84 -4.13
CA SER A 132 9.29 10.21 -3.23
C SER A 132 8.36 11.20 -3.92
N ILE A 133 7.06 10.89 -3.93
CA ILE A 133 6.01 11.79 -4.40
C ILE A 133 5.35 12.47 -3.20
N ASP A 134 5.43 13.78 -3.14
CA ASP A 134 4.79 14.61 -2.13
C ASP A 134 3.33 14.89 -2.51
N ILE A 135 2.40 14.19 -1.86
CA ILE A 135 0.97 14.31 -2.14
C ILE A 135 0.44 15.70 -1.75
N GLU A 136 0.99 16.31 -0.70
CA GLU A 136 0.60 17.67 -0.27
C GLU A 136 0.89 18.69 -1.35
N LYS A 137 2.05 18.59 -2.02
CA LYS A 137 2.40 19.48 -3.14
C LYS A 137 1.71 19.11 -4.45
N ALA A 138 1.33 17.85 -4.63
CA ALA A 138 0.67 17.37 -5.84
C ALA A 138 -0.80 17.82 -5.96
N LEU A 139 -1.45 18.10 -4.83
CA LEU A 139 -2.89 18.35 -4.76
C LEU A 139 -3.17 19.78 -4.29
N SER A 140 -4.02 20.51 -5.01
CA SER A 140 -4.57 21.77 -4.49
C SER A 140 -5.89 21.49 -3.79
N VAL A 141 -5.99 21.88 -2.51
CA VAL A 141 -7.19 21.67 -1.69
C VAL A 141 -7.82 23.01 -1.33
N ASN A 142 -9.10 23.15 -1.60
CA ASN A 142 -9.91 24.25 -1.10
C ASN A 142 -10.52 23.86 0.25
N GLY A 143 -9.97 24.42 1.33
CA GLY A 143 -10.44 24.14 2.69
C GLY A 143 -11.84 24.64 3.01
N GLN A 144 -12.35 25.65 2.30
CA GLN A 144 -13.72 26.16 2.51
C GLN A 144 -14.77 25.22 1.91
N SER A 145 -14.52 24.73 0.69
CA SER A 145 -15.43 23.82 0.00
C SER A 145 -15.13 22.34 0.28
N GLN A 146 -14.09 22.04 1.08
CA GLN A 146 -13.60 20.68 1.35
C GLN A 146 -13.42 19.89 0.06
N ALA A 147 -12.81 20.51 -0.95
CA ALA A 147 -12.68 19.93 -2.28
C ALA A 147 -11.23 19.96 -2.75
N ILE A 148 -10.81 18.89 -3.42
CA ILE A 148 -9.58 18.91 -4.20
C ILE A 148 -9.93 19.54 -5.54
N THR A 149 -9.21 20.60 -5.92
CA THR A 149 -9.50 21.42 -7.10
C THR A 149 -8.57 21.14 -8.28
N SER A 150 -7.39 20.56 -8.03
CA SER A 150 -6.47 20.17 -9.10
C SER A 150 -5.49 19.09 -8.64
N VAL A 151 -4.99 18.34 -9.62
CA VAL A 151 -3.91 17.36 -9.49
C VAL A 151 -2.78 17.79 -10.42
N ASN A 152 -1.59 18.02 -9.88
CA ASN A 152 -0.42 18.47 -10.64
C ASN A 152 0.86 17.76 -10.18
N LEU A 153 1.21 16.65 -10.82
CA LEU A 153 2.46 15.91 -10.56
C LEU A 153 3.70 16.60 -11.15
N GLY A 154 3.53 17.65 -11.96
CA GLY A 154 4.63 18.44 -12.53
C GLY A 154 5.01 19.68 -11.72
N ALA A 155 4.33 19.95 -10.60
CA ALA A 155 4.66 21.08 -9.74
C ALA A 155 6.03 20.91 -9.07
N ALA A 156 6.65 22.05 -8.73
CA ALA A 156 7.96 22.07 -8.12
C ALA A 156 7.98 21.29 -6.79
N ASN A 157 9.04 20.50 -6.58
CA ASN A 157 9.26 19.68 -5.39
C ASN A 157 8.19 18.60 -5.12
N VAL A 158 7.31 18.30 -6.09
CA VAL A 158 6.38 17.16 -5.97
C VAL A 158 7.14 15.85 -6.04
N LEU A 159 8.13 15.74 -6.92
CA LEU A 159 9.05 14.61 -6.93
C LEU A 159 10.40 15.00 -6.36
N THR A 160 10.90 14.15 -5.47
CA THR A 160 12.26 14.21 -4.92
C THR A 160 12.87 12.82 -4.97
N ALA A 161 14.18 12.73 -4.81
CA ALA A 161 14.88 11.46 -4.68
C ALA A 161 15.77 11.48 -3.44
N MET A 162 16.10 10.30 -2.92
CA MET A 162 17.15 10.14 -1.92
C MET A 162 17.96 8.87 -2.17
N MET A 163 19.17 8.84 -1.62
CA MET A 163 19.98 7.62 -1.58
C MET A 163 19.34 6.59 -0.64
N LEU A 164 19.43 5.32 -1.02
CA LEU A 164 19.11 4.19 -0.14
C LEU A 164 20.40 3.57 0.43
N PRO A 165 20.34 2.97 1.64
CA PRO A 165 19.16 2.91 2.53
C PRO A 165 18.81 4.27 3.16
N PRO A 166 17.58 4.45 3.68
CA PRO A 166 17.22 5.62 4.47
C PRO A 166 18.16 5.79 5.67
N ALA A 167 18.38 7.02 6.12
CA ALA A 167 19.28 7.30 7.24
C ALA A 167 18.84 6.65 8.58
N SER A 168 17.56 6.30 8.72
CA SER A 168 17.02 5.63 9.91
C SER A 168 15.91 4.67 9.49
N SER A 169 16.05 3.40 9.87
CA SER A 169 15.08 2.33 9.61
C SER A 169 15.34 1.16 10.57
N SER A 170 14.35 0.28 10.77
CA SER A 170 14.54 -1.04 11.39
C SER A 170 15.11 -2.09 10.44
N LEU A 171 15.41 -1.74 9.18
CA LEU A 171 16.19 -2.63 8.31
C LEU A 171 17.52 -2.99 8.99
N PRO A 172 18.02 -4.23 8.80
CA PRO A 172 19.40 -4.56 9.12
C PRO A 172 20.37 -3.59 8.41
N ALA A 173 21.64 -3.57 8.82
CA ALA A 173 22.60 -2.56 8.33
C ALA A 173 22.89 -2.59 6.81
N THR A 174 22.46 -3.62 6.08
CA THR A 174 22.82 -3.85 4.68
C THR A 174 21.71 -3.66 3.66
N PRO A 175 20.44 -4.01 3.91
CA PRO A 175 19.44 -3.88 2.87
C PRO A 175 19.05 -2.43 2.59
N LEU A 176 18.52 -2.21 1.38
CA LEU A 176 18.24 -0.88 0.85
C LEU A 176 16.86 -0.36 1.25
N ASP A 177 15.82 -1.16 1.09
CA ASP A 177 14.44 -0.73 1.32
C ASP A 177 13.55 -1.92 1.65
N PHE A 178 12.44 -1.66 2.32
CA PHE A 178 11.35 -2.63 2.41
C PHE A 178 10.53 -2.59 1.12
N ILE A 179 10.09 -3.74 0.63
CA ILE A 179 9.12 -3.84 -0.47
C ILE A 179 8.00 -4.76 0.03
N GLU A 180 6.90 -4.14 0.44
CA GLU A 180 5.92 -4.77 1.32
C GLU A 180 4.52 -4.79 0.71
N ASP A 181 3.69 -5.71 1.20
CA ASP A 181 2.33 -5.96 0.78
C ASP A 181 2.20 -6.15 -0.75
N VAL A 182 3.15 -6.90 -1.30
CA VAL A 182 3.14 -7.29 -2.70
C VAL A 182 2.14 -8.42 -2.87
N THR A 183 0.93 -8.07 -3.30
CA THR A 183 -0.14 -9.04 -3.53
C THR A 183 -0.27 -9.39 -5.01
N GLY A 184 -0.48 -10.67 -5.30
CA GLY A 184 -0.68 -11.15 -6.66
C GLY A 184 -0.80 -12.67 -6.76
N THR A 185 -0.73 -13.17 -7.98
CA THR A 185 -0.75 -14.61 -8.27
C THR A 185 0.67 -15.17 -8.21
N VAL A 186 0.86 -16.29 -7.52
CA VAL A 186 2.16 -16.99 -7.48
C VAL A 186 2.41 -17.64 -8.84
N SER A 187 3.30 -17.04 -9.63
CA SER A 187 3.59 -17.49 -11.00
C SER A 187 4.64 -18.60 -11.06
N SER A 188 5.53 -18.69 -10.07
CA SER A 188 6.49 -19.78 -9.94
C SER A 188 6.97 -19.98 -8.50
N VAL A 189 7.33 -21.23 -8.18
CA VAL A 189 8.00 -21.62 -6.93
C VAL A 189 9.12 -22.59 -7.29
N ASP A 190 10.32 -22.33 -6.79
CA ASP A 190 11.46 -23.24 -6.81
C ASP A 190 11.79 -23.63 -5.36
N GLU A 191 11.39 -24.83 -4.96
CA GLU A 191 11.64 -25.35 -3.62
C GLU A 191 13.12 -25.63 -3.36
N GLY A 192 13.89 -25.96 -4.41
CA GLY A 192 15.31 -26.29 -4.30
C GLY A 192 16.17 -25.05 -4.02
N THR A 193 15.83 -23.91 -4.62
CA THR A 193 16.50 -22.63 -4.36
C THR A 193 15.72 -21.72 -3.40
N GLN A 194 14.58 -22.19 -2.88
CA GLN A 194 13.66 -21.46 -2.02
C GLN A 194 13.22 -20.10 -2.60
N ARG A 195 12.78 -20.10 -3.86
CA ARG A 195 12.36 -18.87 -4.55
C ARG A 195 10.88 -18.89 -4.85
N VAL A 196 10.22 -17.75 -4.68
CA VAL A 196 8.82 -17.53 -5.07
C VAL A 196 8.74 -16.31 -5.96
N THR A 197 7.93 -16.37 -7.02
CA THR A 197 7.61 -15.21 -7.84
C THR A 197 6.13 -14.91 -7.73
N ILE A 198 5.79 -13.67 -7.37
CA ILE A 198 4.44 -13.14 -7.49
C ILE A 198 4.34 -12.28 -8.73
N GLN A 199 3.35 -12.56 -9.57
CA GLN A 199 2.90 -11.69 -10.64
C GLN A 199 1.84 -10.74 -10.10
N THR A 200 2.16 -9.44 -10.07
CA THR A 200 1.18 -8.40 -9.74
C THR A 200 0.40 -7.98 -10.99
N ALA A 201 -0.80 -7.44 -10.81
CA ALA A 201 -1.61 -6.96 -11.93
C ALA A 201 -1.07 -5.66 -12.56
N THR A 202 -0.35 -4.85 -11.79
CA THR A 202 -0.03 -3.46 -12.15
C THR A 202 1.44 -3.06 -12.00
N ARG A 203 2.32 -3.91 -11.44
CA ARG A 203 3.71 -3.55 -11.08
C ARG A 203 4.76 -4.56 -11.59
N GLY A 204 4.31 -5.59 -12.31
CA GLY A 204 5.16 -6.66 -12.83
C GLY A 204 5.46 -7.77 -11.81
N PRO A 205 6.32 -8.72 -12.17
CA PRO A 205 6.70 -9.82 -11.29
C PRO A 205 7.71 -9.38 -10.22
N ILE A 206 7.62 -9.96 -9.03
CA ILE A 206 8.64 -9.84 -7.99
C ILE A 206 9.05 -11.25 -7.57
N THR A 207 10.32 -11.58 -7.75
CA THR A 207 10.92 -12.85 -7.30
C THR A 207 11.69 -12.63 -6.01
N ALA A 208 11.25 -13.29 -4.93
CA ALA A 208 11.88 -13.22 -3.62
C ALA A 208 12.53 -14.56 -3.25
N ASN A 209 13.65 -14.49 -2.54
CA ASN A 209 14.39 -15.63 -2.02
C ASN A 209 14.07 -15.80 -0.54
N ALA A 210 13.49 -16.93 -0.16
CA ALA A 210 13.30 -17.31 1.22
C ALA A 210 14.61 -17.80 1.85
N ASN A 211 14.66 -17.73 3.18
CA ASN A 211 15.75 -18.24 3.98
C ASN A 211 15.21 -18.75 5.33
N ASN A 212 16.10 -19.10 6.24
CA ASN A 212 15.73 -19.61 7.57
C ASN A 212 15.03 -18.60 8.49
N SER A 213 15.07 -17.31 8.14
CA SER A 213 14.41 -16.22 8.86
C SER A 213 13.10 -15.79 8.20
N THR A 214 12.74 -16.37 7.06
CA THR A 214 11.45 -16.13 6.42
C THR A 214 10.33 -16.65 7.31
N ILE A 215 9.37 -15.77 7.58
CA ILE A 215 8.16 -16.07 8.33
C ILE A 215 7.10 -16.57 7.36
N VAL A 216 6.37 -17.61 7.75
CA VAL A 216 5.18 -18.05 7.02
C VAL A 216 3.94 -17.75 7.86
N SER A 217 2.98 -17.09 7.24
CA SER A 217 1.72 -16.69 7.87
C SER A 217 0.96 -17.89 8.44
N PRO A 218 0.15 -17.70 9.51
CA PRO A 218 -0.82 -18.68 9.97
C PRO A 218 -1.72 -19.25 8.86
N ASN A 219 -1.96 -18.48 7.77
CA ASN A 219 -2.73 -18.95 6.62
C ASN A 219 -2.12 -20.19 5.94
N CYS A 220 -0.80 -20.38 5.99
CA CYS A 220 -0.17 -21.62 5.51
C CYS A 220 -0.68 -22.85 6.27
N VAL A 221 -0.92 -22.73 7.57
CA VAL A 221 -1.47 -23.80 8.41
C VAL A 221 -2.99 -23.91 8.23
N ILE A 222 -3.71 -22.78 8.22
CA ILE A 222 -5.18 -22.73 8.05
C ILE A 222 -5.59 -23.40 6.73
N PHE A 223 -4.81 -23.21 5.67
CA PHE A 223 -5.04 -23.86 4.38
C PHE A 223 -4.44 -25.25 4.25
N ASN A 224 -3.86 -25.81 5.31
CA ASN A 224 -3.22 -27.12 5.34
C ASN A 224 -2.09 -27.27 4.30
N LEU A 225 -1.31 -26.21 4.08
CA LEU A 225 -0.21 -26.16 3.10
C LEU A 225 1.16 -26.46 3.75
N GLY A 226 1.25 -26.43 5.08
CA GLY A 226 2.48 -26.66 5.84
C GLY A 226 2.82 -25.46 6.74
N ASN A 227 3.98 -25.54 7.40
CA ASN A 227 4.47 -24.51 8.34
C ASN A 227 5.89 -24.02 8.00
N THR A 228 6.34 -24.23 6.76
CA THR A 228 7.60 -23.71 6.22
C THR A 228 7.33 -23.14 4.83
N PHE A 229 8.36 -22.60 4.16
CA PHE A 229 8.24 -22.06 2.79
C PHE A 229 7.63 -23.05 1.78
N THR A 230 7.63 -24.36 2.05
CA THR A 230 6.94 -25.35 1.22
C THR A 230 5.42 -25.11 1.11
N CYS A 231 4.83 -24.22 1.91
CA CYS A 231 3.44 -23.80 1.74
C CYS A 231 3.19 -22.94 0.49
N ALA A 232 4.23 -22.29 -0.04
CA ALA A 232 4.13 -21.55 -1.30
C ALA A 232 3.93 -22.52 -2.46
N LYS A 233 2.85 -22.33 -3.23
CA LYS A 233 2.52 -23.12 -4.43
C LYS A 233 2.15 -22.20 -5.58
N GLN A 234 2.55 -22.63 -6.78
CA GLN A 234 2.16 -21.97 -8.02
C GLN A 234 0.63 -21.95 -8.16
N GLY A 235 0.10 -20.83 -8.64
CA GLY A 235 -1.33 -20.62 -8.85
C GLY A 235 -2.08 -20.19 -7.60
N GLN A 236 -1.41 -19.94 -6.46
CA GLN A 236 -2.03 -19.33 -5.29
C GLN A 236 -2.18 -17.82 -5.48
N VAL A 237 -3.09 -17.20 -4.71
CA VAL A 237 -3.05 -15.76 -4.46
C VAL A 237 -2.34 -15.54 -3.14
N ALA A 238 -1.32 -14.69 -3.11
CA ALA A 238 -0.50 -14.48 -1.93
C ALA A 238 -0.09 -13.01 -1.79
N SER A 239 0.29 -12.64 -0.57
CA SER A 239 0.99 -11.40 -0.21
C SER A 239 2.42 -11.73 0.20
N LEU A 240 3.39 -10.91 -0.23
CA LEU A 240 4.77 -10.95 0.27
C LEU A 240 5.11 -9.66 0.99
N ASP A 241 5.79 -9.79 2.13
CA ASP A 241 6.66 -8.73 2.64
C ASP A 241 8.11 -9.10 2.36
N THR A 242 8.87 -8.17 1.78
CA THR A 242 10.22 -8.42 1.29
C THR A 242 11.16 -7.26 1.60
N VAL A 243 12.44 -7.51 1.40
CA VAL A 243 13.51 -6.53 1.57
C VAL A 243 14.38 -6.55 0.32
N LEU A 244 14.68 -5.37 -0.23
CA LEU A 244 15.57 -5.19 -1.38
C LEU A 244 17.02 -5.10 -0.92
N ASN A 245 17.89 -5.96 -1.44
CA ASN A 245 19.32 -5.96 -1.12
C ASN A 245 20.13 -5.09 -2.09
N PRO A 246 21.35 -4.65 -1.70
CA PRO A 246 22.21 -3.86 -2.56
C PRO A 246 22.63 -4.55 -3.85
N ASP A 247 22.61 -5.89 -3.92
CA ASP A 247 22.92 -6.63 -5.15
C ASP A 247 21.73 -6.77 -6.11
N GLY A 248 20.57 -6.19 -5.76
CA GLY A 248 19.34 -6.28 -6.53
C GLY A 248 18.53 -7.55 -6.26
N SER A 249 19.01 -8.46 -5.41
CA SER A 249 18.20 -9.57 -4.92
C SER A 249 17.11 -9.08 -3.96
N VAL A 250 16.00 -9.80 -3.91
CA VAL A 250 14.89 -9.54 -2.99
C VAL A 250 14.82 -10.70 -2.01
N THR A 251 14.93 -10.42 -0.71
CA THR A 251 14.78 -11.41 0.35
C THR A 251 13.35 -11.44 0.84
N LEU A 252 12.77 -12.64 0.95
CA LEU A 252 11.44 -12.84 1.49
C LEU A 252 11.47 -12.74 3.02
N VAL A 253 10.75 -11.77 3.56
CA VAL A 253 10.58 -11.61 5.02
C VAL A 253 9.37 -12.41 5.46
N GLU A 254 8.26 -12.29 4.75
CA GLU A 254 7.02 -12.99 5.07
C GLU A 254 6.31 -13.48 3.81
N TYR A 255 5.82 -14.72 3.89
CA TYR A 255 4.93 -15.32 2.91
C TYR A 255 3.54 -15.54 3.50
N ASP A 256 2.52 -14.99 2.85
CA ASP A 256 1.12 -15.16 3.26
C ASP A 256 0.23 -15.60 2.08
N PRO A 257 -0.24 -16.86 2.03
CA PRO A 257 -1.23 -17.26 1.05
C PRO A 257 -2.60 -16.71 1.45
N LEU A 258 -3.24 -15.96 0.56
CA LEU A 258 -4.61 -15.48 0.73
C LEU A 258 -5.62 -16.46 0.15
N ALA A 259 -5.23 -17.23 -0.87
CA ALA A 259 -6.06 -18.28 -1.45
C ALA A 259 -5.22 -19.42 -2.04
N ILE A 260 -5.76 -20.63 -1.97
CA ILE A 260 -5.12 -21.84 -2.52
C ILE A 260 -5.21 -21.96 -4.04
N THR A 261 -6.06 -21.15 -4.69
CA THR A 261 -6.28 -21.14 -6.13
C THR A 261 -6.32 -19.70 -6.66
N ALA A 262 -5.93 -19.54 -7.92
CA ALA A 262 -5.99 -18.27 -8.62
C ALA A 262 -7.45 -17.83 -8.76
N GLY A 263 -7.64 -16.52 -8.78
CA GLY A 263 -8.94 -15.89 -8.92
C GLY A 263 -8.77 -14.39 -9.02
N ASP A 264 -9.86 -13.71 -9.31
CA ASP A 264 -9.87 -12.26 -9.32
C ASP A 264 -10.22 -11.74 -7.92
N TRP A 265 -9.41 -10.79 -7.45
CA TRP A 265 -9.59 -10.17 -6.14
C TRP A 265 -9.49 -8.67 -6.26
N ILE A 266 -10.32 -7.96 -5.51
CA ILE A 266 -10.24 -6.51 -5.37
C ILE A 266 -9.80 -6.19 -3.95
N GLU A 267 -8.73 -5.41 -3.79
CA GLU A 267 -8.40 -4.74 -2.53
C GLU A 267 -8.90 -3.28 -2.60
N GLY A 268 -9.51 -2.79 -1.53
CA GLY A 268 -10.00 -1.42 -1.49
C GLY A 268 -10.40 -0.95 -0.11
N ILE A 269 -10.61 0.36 0.00
CA ILE A 269 -11.03 1.04 1.24
C ILE A 269 -12.55 1.18 1.26
N VAL A 270 -13.18 0.84 2.38
CA VAL A 270 -14.58 1.15 2.67
C VAL A 270 -14.69 2.65 2.95
N GLY A 271 -15.18 3.41 1.97
CA GLY A 271 -15.37 4.86 2.13
C GLY A 271 -16.67 5.23 2.84
N LEU A 272 -17.73 4.44 2.65
CA LEU A 272 -19.07 4.69 3.16
C LEU A 272 -19.52 3.56 4.09
N PRO A 273 -20.36 3.84 5.10
CA PRO A 273 -21.01 2.78 5.85
C PRO A 273 -21.76 1.82 4.90
N PRO A 274 -21.83 0.52 5.23
CA PRO A 274 -22.60 -0.46 4.47
C PRO A 274 -24.05 -0.01 4.27
N SER A 275 -24.54 -0.17 3.04
CA SER A 275 -25.91 0.19 2.66
C SER A 275 -26.95 -0.84 3.13
N SER A 276 -26.52 -2.07 3.38
CA SER A 276 -27.31 -3.16 3.96
C SER A 276 -26.36 -4.22 4.55
N SER A 277 -26.92 -5.29 5.13
CA SER A 277 -26.13 -6.44 5.58
C SER A 277 -25.44 -7.21 4.45
N THR A 278 -25.76 -6.94 3.18
CA THR A 278 -25.16 -7.64 2.03
C THR A 278 -24.48 -6.71 1.03
N GLN A 279 -24.60 -5.39 1.19
CA GLN A 279 -24.10 -4.44 0.19
C GLN A 279 -23.29 -3.30 0.82
N PHE A 280 -22.10 -3.09 0.27
CA PHE A 280 -21.19 -2.00 0.62
C PHE A 280 -20.42 -1.54 -0.63
N GLN A 281 -19.58 -0.52 -0.48
CA GLN A 281 -18.78 0.04 -1.57
C GLN A 281 -17.30 0.05 -1.19
N LEU A 282 -16.45 -0.32 -2.14
CA LEU A 282 -15.00 -0.18 -2.05
C LEU A 282 -14.50 0.88 -3.03
N VAL A 283 -13.47 1.62 -2.64
CA VAL A 283 -12.59 2.32 -3.57
C VAL A 283 -11.32 1.51 -3.73
N THR A 284 -11.04 1.07 -4.95
CA THR A 284 -9.94 0.15 -5.23
C THR A 284 -8.58 0.77 -4.97
N ASN A 285 -7.66 0.00 -4.39
CA ASN A 285 -6.28 0.40 -4.14
C ASN A 285 -5.26 -0.68 -4.54
N ASP A 286 -5.73 -1.92 -4.78
CA ASP A 286 -5.03 -2.98 -5.52
C ASP A 286 -6.03 -3.97 -6.11
N PHE A 287 -5.55 -4.87 -6.97
CA PHE A 287 -6.31 -6.04 -7.39
C PHE A 287 -5.39 -7.16 -7.88
N VAL A 288 -5.90 -8.38 -7.83
CA VAL A 288 -5.26 -9.58 -8.38
C VAL A 288 -6.12 -10.06 -9.53
N LEU A 289 -5.46 -10.44 -10.63
CA LEU A 289 -6.12 -11.01 -11.80
C LEU A 289 -5.71 -12.48 -11.91
N ALA A 290 -6.68 -13.35 -12.20
CA ALA A 290 -6.40 -14.71 -12.63
C ALA A 290 -5.69 -14.68 -13.98
N ASP A 291 -4.64 -15.48 -14.14
CA ASP A 291 -3.88 -15.57 -15.39
C ASP A 291 -4.75 -16.00 -16.59
N ASN A 292 -5.81 -16.77 -16.30
CA ASN A 292 -6.78 -17.24 -17.29
C ASN A 292 -8.20 -16.94 -16.81
N ASN A 293 -9.08 -16.54 -17.73
CA ASN A 293 -10.50 -16.28 -17.47
C ASN A 293 -10.76 -15.24 -16.35
N SER A 294 -9.90 -14.22 -16.24
CA SER A 294 -10.13 -13.09 -15.35
C SER A 294 -11.51 -12.45 -15.60
N LEU A 295 -12.26 -12.25 -14.52
CA LEU A 295 -13.57 -11.59 -14.50
C LEU A 295 -13.46 -10.07 -14.71
N ILE A 296 -12.40 -9.48 -14.19
CA ILE A 296 -12.06 -8.06 -14.25
C ILE A 296 -11.43 -7.73 -15.60
N GLY A 297 -10.40 -8.48 -16.03
CA GLY A 297 -9.58 -8.16 -17.19
C GLY A 297 -8.99 -6.74 -17.09
N SER A 298 -9.22 -5.92 -18.11
CA SER A 298 -8.80 -4.51 -18.14
C SER A 298 -9.91 -3.53 -17.73
N ASN A 299 -10.99 -4.01 -17.10
CA ASN A 299 -12.21 -3.22 -16.87
C ASN A 299 -12.30 -2.57 -15.49
N LEU A 300 -11.20 -2.59 -14.73
CA LEU A 300 -11.11 -1.96 -13.42
C LEU A 300 -9.77 -1.23 -13.31
N GLU A 301 -9.81 -0.07 -12.69
CA GLU A 301 -8.64 0.76 -12.45
C GLU A 301 -8.49 0.99 -10.94
N LEU A 302 -7.29 1.34 -10.47
CA LEU A 302 -7.11 1.83 -9.10
C LEU A 302 -7.94 3.11 -8.86
N GLY A 303 -8.40 3.33 -7.65
CA GLY A 303 -9.24 4.46 -7.26
C GLY A 303 -10.69 4.41 -7.78
N ALA A 304 -11.08 3.37 -8.52
CA ALA A 304 -12.46 3.21 -8.98
C ALA A 304 -13.37 2.78 -7.82
N SER A 305 -14.60 3.27 -7.81
CA SER A 305 -15.63 2.83 -6.87
C SER A 305 -16.34 1.59 -7.40
N VAL A 306 -16.43 0.54 -6.57
CA VAL A 306 -17.08 -0.72 -6.90
C VAL A 306 -18.16 -1.02 -5.86
N LYS A 307 -19.38 -1.25 -6.33
CA LYS A 307 -20.48 -1.77 -5.51
C LYS A 307 -20.25 -3.26 -5.27
N ILE A 308 -20.14 -3.66 -4.01
CA ILE A 308 -19.97 -5.05 -3.62
C ILE A 308 -21.29 -5.61 -3.12
N THR A 309 -21.61 -6.83 -3.55
CA THR A 309 -22.74 -7.63 -3.03
C THR A 309 -22.21 -8.97 -2.53
N LEU A 310 -22.49 -9.29 -1.27
CA LEU A 310 -22.19 -10.57 -0.66
C LEU A 310 -23.16 -11.65 -1.18
N VAL A 311 -22.62 -12.71 -1.77
CA VAL A 311 -23.40 -13.84 -2.31
C VAL A 311 -22.85 -15.14 -1.74
N HIS A 312 -23.63 -15.78 -0.87
CA HIS A 312 -23.20 -16.96 -0.08
C HIS A 312 -21.84 -16.76 0.61
N PRO A 313 -21.66 -15.67 1.38
CA PRO A 313 -20.37 -15.33 1.97
C PRO A 313 -19.90 -16.43 2.92
N LYS A 314 -18.68 -16.91 2.69
CA LYS A 314 -17.90 -17.69 3.65
C LYS A 314 -17.55 -16.80 4.86
N PRO A 315 -17.25 -17.41 6.02
CA PRO A 315 -16.84 -16.66 7.19
C PRO A 315 -15.63 -15.76 6.89
N PHE A 316 -15.76 -14.47 7.19
CA PHE A 316 -14.71 -13.48 6.96
C PHE A 316 -13.47 -13.81 7.79
N GLN A 317 -12.31 -13.42 7.27
CA GLN A 317 -11.02 -13.69 7.89
C GLN A 317 -10.25 -12.39 8.12
N VAL A 318 -9.34 -12.41 9.09
CA VAL A 318 -8.41 -11.30 9.33
C VAL A 318 -7.05 -11.75 8.83
N ASP A 319 -6.45 -10.99 7.92
CA ASP A 319 -5.05 -11.19 7.55
C ASP A 319 -4.16 -10.61 8.67
N ASP A 320 -4.06 -11.34 9.78
CA ASP A 320 -3.31 -10.91 10.96
C ASP A 320 -1.80 -10.99 10.78
N LYS A 321 -1.32 -11.75 9.78
CA LYS A 321 0.11 -12.02 9.56
C LYS A 321 0.83 -12.53 10.82
N GLY A 322 0.11 -13.12 11.77
CA GLY A 322 0.65 -13.50 13.09
C GLY A 322 0.84 -12.34 14.07
N LEU A 323 0.35 -11.14 13.76
CA LEU A 323 0.29 -10.03 14.73
C LEU A 323 -0.70 -10.35 15.84
N VAL A 324 -0.44 -9.80 17.02
CA VAL A 324 -1.43 -9.81 18.11
C VAL A 324 -2.58 -8.88 17.72
N VAL A 325 -3.72 -9.47 17.40
CA VAL A 325 -4.95 -8.77 17.07
C VAL A 325 -6.00 -8.93 18.18
N PRO A 326 -6.82 -7.91 18.43
CA PRO A 326 -7.92 -8.05 19.36
C PRO A 326 -8.98 -9.04 18.89
N ASN A 327 -9.74 -9.59 19.84
CA ASN A 327 -10.97 -10.30 19.48
C ASN A 327 -11.98 -9.30 18.92
N THR A 328 -12.50 -9.56 17.72
CA THR A 328 -13.37 -8.62 17.01
C THR A 328 -14.59 -9.32 16.46
N LEU A 329 -15.62 -8.54 16.15
CA LEU A 329 -16.82 -9.04 15.48
C LEU A 329 -16.57 -9.38 14.00
N PHE A 330 -15.41 -9.02 13.44
CA PHE A 330 -15.11 -9.25 12.03
C PHE A 330 -14.82 -10.72 11.75
N LEU A 331 -13.97 -11.35 12.56
CA LEU A 331 -13.57 -12.74 12.34
C LEU A 331 -14.77 -13.67 12.50
N GLY A 332 -15.08 -14.44 11.45
CA GLY A 332 -16.20 -15.37 11.42
C GLY A 332 -17.56 -14.75 11.06
N ALA A 333 -17.65 -13.42 10.89
CA ALA A 333 -18.86 -12.80 10.38
C ALA A 333 -19.15 -13.21 8.93
N THR A 334 -20.39 -13.05 8.50
CA THR A 334 -20.85 -13.38 7.13
C THR A 334 -21.67 -12.26 6.52
N ASP A 335 -21.73 -11.09 7.15
CA ASP A 335 -22.55 -9.97 6.68
C ASP A 335 -21.82 -8.64 6.86
N ALA A 336 -22.20 -7.65 6.06
CA ALA A 336 -21.52 -6.37 5.96
C ALA A 336 -21.72 -5.46 7.19
N SER A 337 -22.58 -5.79 8.16
CA SER A 337 -22.86 -4.91 9.31
C SER A 337 -21.65 -4.72 10.24
N VAL A 338 -20.65 -5.62 10.16
CA VAL A 338 -19.39 -5.53 10.92
C VAL A 338 -18.36 -4.62 10.26
N LEU A 339 -18.63 -4.13 9.04
CA LEU A 339 -17.70 -3.29 8.31
C LEU A 339 -17.79 -1.83 8.77
N ALA A 340 -16.63 -1.21 8.93
CA ALA A 340 -16.50 0.21 9.29
C ALA A 340 -15.81 1.00 8.17
N PRO A 341 -16.21 2.25 7.93
CA PRO A 341 -15.47 3.14 7.06
C PRO A 341 -14.01 3.27 7.51
N GLY A 342 -13.08 3.29 6.56
CA GLY A 342 -11.65 3.24 6.85
C GLY A 342 -11.04 1.85 6.76
N GLN A 343 -11.82 0.77 6.84
CA GLN A 343 -11.25 -0.56 6.67
C GLN A 343 -10.80 -0.79 5.23
N THR A 344 -9.59 -1.30 5.07
CA THR A 344 -9.15 -1.93 3.82
C THR A 344 -9.58 -3.39 3.82
N LEU A 345 -10.22 -3.83 2.74
CA LEU A 345 -10.67 -5.21 2.55
C LEU A 345 -10.12 -5.75 1.23
N THR A 346 -9.82 -7.05 1.19
CA THR A 346 -9.64 -7.79 -0.07
C THR A 346 -10.77 -8.78 -0.24
N VAL A 347 -11.43 -8.76 -1.40
CA VAL A 347 -12.65 -9.54 -1.67
C VAL A 347 -12.46 -10.45 -2.88
N HIS A 348 -12.92 -11.70 -2.78
CA HIS A 348 -12.87 -12.67 -3.88
C HIS A 348 -14.08 -12.52 -4.81
N LEU A 349 -13.86 -12.42 -6.11
CA LEU A 349 -14.92 -12.19 -7.06
C LEU A 349 -15.53 -13.50 -7.57
N VAL A 350 -16.86 -13.52 -7.59
CA VAL A 350 -17.66 -14.56 -8.25
C VAL A 350 -18.19 -14.06 -9.60
N SER A 351 -18.45 -12.77 -9.72
CA SER A 351 -18.80 -12.12 -10.99
C SER A 351 -18.47 -10.64 -10.95
N PHE A 352 -18.14 -10.05 -12.10
CA PHE A 352 -17.86 -8.63 -12.25
C PHE A 352 -18.71 -8.01 -13.36
N THR A 353 -19.15 -6.78 -13.16
CA THR A 353 -19.79 -5.94 -14.16
C THR A 353 -19.05 -4.61 -14.22
N PRO A 354 -18.41 -4.28 -15.36
CA PRO A 354 -17.72 -3.00 -15.53
C PRO A 354 -18.62 -1.79 -15.33
N SER A 355 -18.04 -0.66 -14.91
CA SER A 355 -18.76 0.60 -14.85
C SER A 355 -19.24 1.05 -16.23
N THR A 356 -20.42 1.68 -16.29
CA THR A 356 -20.96 2.23 -17.54
C THR A 356 -21.55 3.63 -17.29
N GLY A 357 -20.99 4.66 -17.94
CA GLY A 357 -21.39 6.04 -17.73
C GLY A 357 -21.25 6.45 -16.27
N THR A 358 -22.37 6.79 -15.62
CA THR A 358 -22.44 7.14 -14.19
C THR A 358 -22.69 5.94 -13.27
N THR A 359 -22.92 4.75 -13.83
CA THR A 359 -23.15 3.53 -13.05
C THR A 359 -21.81 2.97 -12.61
N LEU A 360 -21.63 2.81 -11.29
CA LEU A 360 -20.45 2.18 -10.71
C LEU A 360 -20.27 0.75 -11.21
N ALA A 361 -19.02 0.28 -11.24
CA ALA A 361 -18.75 -1.15 -11.41
C ALA A 361 -19.42 -1.93 -10.25
N ALA A 362 -19.80 -3.17 -10.51
CA ALA A 362 -20.43 -4.03 -9.52
C ALA A 362 -19.76 -5.39 -9.47
N ALA A 363 -19.65 -5.97 -8.27
CA ALA A 363 -19.11 -7.29 -8.05
C ALA A 363 -19.98 -8.09 -7.09
N ASN A 364 -20.15 -9.38 -7.39
CA ASN A 364 -20.62 -10.36 -6.43
C ASN A 364 -19.41 -11.06 -5.84
N VAL A 365 -19.37 -11.21 -4.52
CA VAL A 365 -18.23 -11.77 -3.79
C VAL A 365 -18.72 -12.83 -2.79
N ASP A 366 -17.92 -13.87 -2.58
CA ASP A 366 -18.20 -14.95 -1.63
C ASP A 366 -17.24 -14.97 -0.43
N PHE A 367 -16.22 -14.12 -0.42
CA PHE A 367 -15.19 -14.13 0.61
C PHE A 367 -14.52 -12.76 0.79
N LEU A 368 -14.12 -12.44 2.03
CA LEU A 368 -13.49 -11.19 2.42
C LEU A 368 -12.37 -11.42 3.45
N TYR A 369 -11.25 -10.73 3.25
CA TYR A 369 -10.22 -10.48 4.27
C TYR A 369 -10.29 -9.05 4.77
N LEU A 370 -10.19 -8.85 6.09
CA LEU A 370 -9.71 -7.58 6.63
C LEU A 370 -8.21 -7.46 6.35
N ARG A 371 -7.81 -6.37 5.73
CA ARG A 371 -6.44 -6.11 5.27
C ARG A 371 -5.91 -4.82 5.87
N PHE A 372 -4.61 -4.61 5.69
CA PHE A 372 -3.93 -3.49 6.32
C PHE A 372 -4.40 -2.15 5.73
N THR A 373 -4.90 -1.29 6.61
CA THR A 373 -5.25 0.08 6.27
C THR A 373 -4.00 0.95 6.34
N ARG A 374 -3.86 1.87 5.38
CA ARG A 374 -2.80 2.87 5.35
C ARG A 374 -3.37 4.20 5.80
N VAL A 375 -2.93 4.68 6.94
CA VAL A 375 -3.42 5.91 7.54
C VAL A 375 -2.27 6.73 8.08
N THR A 376 -2.40 8.04 7.96
CA THR A 376 -1.41 8.99 8.45
C THR A 376 -2.05 9.86 9.52
N GLY A 377 -1.32 10.12 10.59
CA GLY A 377 -1.71 11.13 11.57
C GLY A 377 -0.49 11.68 12.29
N ASN A 378 -0.72 12.40 13.38
CA ASN A 378 0.34 12.91 14.23
C ASN A 378 0.45 12.06 15.49
N VAL A 379 1.67 11.70 15.88
CA VAL A 379 1.95 11.02 17.15
C VAL A 379 1.49 11.94 18.29
N ALA A 380 0.59 11.46 19.13
CA ALA A 380 0.11 12.20 20.30
C ALA A 380 1.00 11.91 21.52
N ASN A 381 1.23 10.63 21.81
CA ASN A 381 2.07 10.15 22.91
C ASN A 381 2.74 8.82 22.53
N VAL A 382 3.90 8.52 23.14
CA VAL A 382 4.70 7.33 22.87
C VAL A 382 4.83 6.51 24.15
N ALA A 383 4.60 5.20 24.07
CA ALA A 383 4.69 4.27 25.19
C ALA A 383 5.45 3.00 24.74
N PRO A 384 6.75 3.14 24.44
CA PRO A 384 7.53 2.04 23.89
C PRO A 384 7.69 0.91 24.92
N PRO A 385 7.94 -0.33 24.48
CA PRO A 385 8.22 -0.71 23.08
C PRO A 385 6.97 -1.16 22.31
N ASN A 386 5.80 -1.26 22.95
CA ASN A 386 4.65 -2.00 22.42
C ASN A 386 3.53 -1.12 21.87
N THR A 387 3.51 0.17 22.19
CA THR A 387 2.40 1.05 21.77
C THR A 387 2.85 2.49 21.57
N PHE A 388 2.09 3.21 20.78
CA PHE A 388 2.06 4.66 20.76
C PHE A 388 0.64 5.10 20.40
N THR A 389 0.35 6.38 20.50
CA THR A 389 -0.96 6.93 20.13
C THR A 389 -0.81 7.90 18.98
N ILE A 390 -1.75 7.85 18.04
CA ILE A 390 -1.86 8.79 16.93
C ILE A 390 -3.15 9.59 17.11
N GLN A 391 -3.12 10.86 16.72
CA GLN A 391 -4.26 11.74 16.60
C GLN A 391 -4.31 12.35 15.19
N SER A 392 -5.39 13.09 14.89
CA SER A 392 -5.56 13.75 13.59
C SER A 392 -5.54 12.77 12.41
N PHE A 393 -6.16 11.60 12.59
CA PHE A 393 -6.42 10.67 11.51
C PHE A 393 -7.32 11.30 10.43
N PRO A 394 -7.34 10.73 9.21
CA PRO A 394 -8.36 11.05 8.23
C PRO A 394 -9.77 10.97 8.86
N SER A 395 -10.51 12.07 8.76
CA SER A 395 -11.81 12.25 9.41
C SER A 395 -12.85 11.15 9.08
N PHE A 396 -12.74 10.49 7.92
CA PHE A 396 -13.64 9.40 7.54
C PHE A 396 -13.53 8.15 8.45
N LEU A 397 -12.48 8.02 9.26
CA LEU A 397 -12.39 6.98 10.29
C LEU A 397 -13.31 7.26 11.49
N GLY A 398 -13.81 8.50 11.64
CA GLY A 398 -14.62 8.91 12.80
C GLY A 398 -13.86 8.96 14.13
N LEU A 399 -12.52 8.91 14.10
CA LEU A 399 -11.66 8.91 15.29
C LEU A 399 -11.43 10.33 15.79
N VAL A 400 -12.14 10.73 16.85
CA VAL A 400 -12.11 12.10 17.41
C VAL A 400 -11.19 12.27 18.63
N PHE A 401 -10.55 11.19 19.06
CA PHE A 401 -9.61 11.16 20.18
C PHE A 401 -8.31 10.44 19.74
N PRO A 402 -7.18 10.66 20.45
CA PRO A 402 -5.97 9.89 20.21
C PRO A 402 -6.22 8.39 20.34
N VAL A 403 -5.76 7.63 19.36
CA VAL A 403 -5.98 6.19 19.28
C VAL A 403 -4.66 5.46 19.47
N THR A 404 -4.70 4.43 20.31
CA THR A 404 -3.58 3.52 20.50
C THR A 404 -3.35 2.68 19.25
N VAL A 405 -2.12 2.73 18.76
CA VAL A 405 -1.55 1.81 17.77
C VAL A 405 -0.74 0.77 18.53
N GLN A 406 -1.14 -0.49 18.39
CA GLN A 406 -0.41 -1.63 18.91
C GLN A 406 0.72 -2.02 17.96
N LEU A 407 1.88 -2.28 18.54
CA LEU A 407 3.09 -2.73 17.86
C LEU A 407 3.38 -4.19 18.23
N SER A 408 4.04 -4.91 17.33
CA SER A 408 4.57 -6.24 17.58
C SER A 408 6.09 -6.18 17.69
N ASN A 409 6.63 -6.73 18.77
CA ASN A 409 8.06 -7.04 18.90
C ASN A 409 8.34 -8.54 18.70
N GLY A 410 7.32 -9.30 18.27
CA GLY A 410 7.39 -10.73 18.00
C GLY A 410 7.87 -11.04 16.58
N SER A 411 7.52 -12.23 16.10
CA SER A 411 7.79 -12.67 14.72
C SER A 411 6.44 -12.93 14.02
N PRO A 412 5.97 -12.01 13.16
CA PRO A 412 6.66 -10.82 12.66
C PRO A 412 6.65 -9.63 13.64
N SER A 413 7.66 -8.77 13.49
CA SER A 413 7.78 -7.50 14.19
C SER A 413 7.21 -6.36 13.34
N THR A 414 6.79 -5.27 13.98
CA THR A 414 6.45 -4.04 13.27
C THR A 414 7.71 -3.45 12.63
N ASN A 415 7.68 -3.18 11.33
CA ASN A 415 8.76 -2.52 10.61
C ASN A 415 8.74 -1.01 10.84
N PHE A 416 9.92 -0.38 10.84
CA PHE A 416 10.10 1.06 10.99
C PHE A 416 10.92 1.66 9.84
N ASP A 417 10.46 2.78 9.30
CA ASP A 417 11.14 3.56 8.25
C ASP A 417 11.11 5.04 8.62
N GLY A 418 12.22 5.76 8.45
CA GLY A 418 12.42 7.12 8.98
C GLY A 418 12.74 7.17 10.49
N VAL A 419 12.59 6.05 11.20
CA VAL A 419 12.95 5.81 12.61
C VAL A 419 13.40 4.35 12.76
N THR A 420 14.12 4.01 13.83
CA THR A 420 14.61 2.63 14.05
C THR A 420 13.69 1.81 14.96
N SER A 421 12.94 2.47 15.84
CA SER A 421 11.97 1.84 16.74
C SER A 421 10.93 2.83 17.23
N ALA A 422 9.95 2.34 18.00
CA ALA A 422 8.96 3.19 18.67
C ALA A 422 9.58 4.21 19.63
N SER A 423 10.76 3.95 20.18
CA SER A 423 11.45 4.86 21.11
C SER A 423 11.95 6.14 20.44
N ASP A 424 12.10 6.14 19.11
CA ASP A 424 12.55 7.30 18.33
C ASP A 424 11.39 8.19 17.89
N LEU A 425 10.14 7.76 18.12
CA LEU A 425 8.96 8.55 17.82
C LEU A 425 8.85 9.73 18.79
N ALA A 426 8.38 10.87 18.29
CA ALA A 426 8.18 12.07 19.08
C ALA A 426 6.75 12.60 18.97
N SER A 427 6.22 13.17 20.06
CA SER A 427 4.91 13.85 20.03
C SER A 427 4.92 14.99 19.00
N GLY A 428 3.83 15.11 18.23
CA GLY A 428 3.68 16.06 17.13
C GLY A 428 4.27 15.60 15.79
N GLN A 429 5.06 14.53 15.77
CA GLN A 429 5.62 13.97 14.54
C GLN A 429 4.54 13.34 13.67
N THR A 430 4.59 13.56 12.35
CA THR A 430 3.71 12.85 11.42
C THR A 430 4.21 11.41 11.24
N ALA A 431 3.29 10.45 11.35
CA ALA A 431 3.56 9.04 11.14
C ALA A 431 2.47 8.41 10.27
N SER A 432 2.90 7.69 9.24
CA SER A 432 2.06 6.83 8.41
C SER A 432 2.15 5.40 8.93
N VAL A 433 1.04 4.71 9.09
CA VAL A 433 1.01 3.32 9.55
C VAL A 433 0.32 2.40 8.55
N ARG A 434 0.88 1.21 8.37
CA ARG A 434 0.22 0.05 7.76
C ARG A 434 -0.31 -0.81 8.90
N ALA A 435 -1.61 -0.80 9.15
CA ALA A 435 -2.21 -1.43 10.32
C ALA A 435 -3.58 -2.04 10.02
N LEU A 436 -3.90 -3.17 10.66
CA LEU A 436 -5.27 -3.67 10.69
C LEU A 436 -6.13 -2.71 11.49
N TYR A 437 -7.24 -2.26 10.91
CA TYR A 437 -8.21 -1.38 11.56
C TYR A 437 -9.50 -2.13 11.87
N PHE A 438 -9.85 -2.20 13.16
CA PHE A 438 -10.98 -3.00 13.64
C PHE A 438 -12.27 -2.19 13.88
N GLY A 439 -12.30 -0.93 13.46
CA GLY A 439 -13.44 -0.04 13.66
C GLY A 439 -13.33 0.83 14.91
N LEU A 440 -14.41 1.55 15.22
CA LEU A 440 -14.47 2.44 16.38
C LEU A 440 -14.48 1.65 17.70
N PRO A 441 -13.74 2.09 18.74
CA PRO A 441 -13.85 1.50 20.07
C PRO A 441 -15.27 1.62 20.61
N THR A 442 -15.85 0.53 21.12
CA THR A 442 -17.25 0.47 21.60
C THR A 442 -17.42 0.84 23.08
N GLY A 443 -16.40 1.39 23.76
CA GLY A 443 -16.45 1.70 25.19
C GLY A 443 -15.51 2.82 25.67
N PRO A 444 -15.73 3.34 26.91
CA PRO A 444 -15.06 4.53 27.47
C PRO A 444 -13.57 4.33 27.83
N THR A 445 -13.09 3.10 27.80
CA THR A 445 -11.67 2.73 27.90
C THR A 445 -11.39 1.82 26.71
N PRO A 446 -10.59 2.20 25.70
CA PRO A 446 -10.57 1.48 24.44
C PRO A 446 -9.70 0.23 24.57
N THR A 447 -10.32 -0.80 25.12
CA THR A 447 -10.04 -2.20 24.82
C THR A 447 -11.22 -2.71 24.00
N PRO A 448 -10.98 -3.26 22.80
CA PRO A 448 -9.67 -3.46 22.19
C PRO A 448 -9.03 -2.22 21.53
N THR A 449 -7.71 -2.27 21.37
CA THR A 449 -6.91 -1.38 20.51
C THR A 449 -7.42 -1.46 19.07
N PRO A 450 -7.86 -0.35 18.44
CA PRO A 450 -8.48 -0.42 17.13
C PRO A 450 -7.46 -0.60 15.99
N LEU A 451 -6.15 -0.48 16.26
CA LEU A 451 -5.08 -0.60 15.27
C LEU A 451 -3.96 -1.54 15.74
N SER A 452 -3.63 -2.55 14.94
CA SER A 452 -2.39 -3.36 15.06
C SER A 452 -1.50 -3.15 13.85
N ALA A 453 -0.31 -2.58 14.04
CA ALA A 453 0.56 -2.13 12.96
C ALA A 453 1.59 -3.18 12.54
N ALA A 454 1.66 -3.45 11.23
CA ALA A 454 2.76 -4.16 10.59
C ALA A 454 3.92 -3.20 10.24
N LYS A 455 3.64 -1.91 10.02
CA LYS A 455 4.67 -0.90 9.75
C LYS A 455 4.32 0.48 10.26
N VAL A 456 5.35 1.22 10.66
CA VAL A 456 5.33 2.67 10.93
C VAL A 456 6.38 3.35 10.04
N ARG A 457 5.99 4.42 9.36
CA ARG A 457 6.89 5.29 8.61
C ARG A 457 6.79 6.73 9.11
N VAL A 458 7.95 7.35 9.32
CA VAL A 458 8.10 8.80 9.42
C VAL A 458 8.55 9.33 8.05
N PRO A 459 7.71 10.11 7.35
CA PRO A 459 7.98 10.58 5.98
C PRO A 459 9.17 11.52 5.81
#